data_AF-A0A3S1AZL8-F1
#
_entry.id   AF-A0A3S1AZL8-F1
#
_cell.length_a   1.000
_cell.length_b   1.000
_cell.length_c   1.000
_cell.angle_alpha   90.00
_cell.angle_beta   90.00
_cell.angle_gamma   90.00
#
_symmetry.space_group_name_H-M   'P 1'
#
loop_
_entity.id
_entity.type
_entity.pdbx_description
1 polymer ?
#
loop_
_entity_poly.entity_id
_entity_poly.type
_entity_poly.pdbx_seq_one_letter_code
_entity_poly.pdbx_strand_id
1 'polypeptide(L)'
;MKPIQTILVLTLSITASHHATAQTRTSSQPKNEMNMHMTTARQHKQIIAALYEKVLNGKDFSLLPAFISPDYTGENGSQGPAAFGEPLQALIKALPDIHYHITEMIAEDDKVLVRWKLQGTHLGPFQQYPPSGRTISNEGMATYQLKDGKITARHLQTDRLGFLQSLEVLPAGFPQLPAKQTSTHGIHFIDKFLVPAAAKEAFLERVRINREMIRRLPGFIEDAAYAGTDADNNLIFLTIARWENKEALAAAKAAVQATYQQEGFDMNAMMIKWGVRMERETYERI
;
A
#
# COMPACT_ATOMS: atom_id res chain seq x y z
N MET A 1 -78.51 -6.55 22.36
CA MET A 1 -79.49 -5.45 22.19
C MET A 1 -78.76 -4.28 21.53
N LYS A 2 -79.43 -3.68 20.53
CA LYS A 2 -79.06 -2.68 19.49
C LYS A 2 -78.33 -1.40 19.97
N PRO A 3 -77.89 -0.43 19.10
CA PRO A 3 -78.09 -0.32 17.62
C PRO A 3 -76.83 0.03 16.77
N ILE A 4 -76.77 -0.36 15.48
CA ILE A 4 -77.16 0.37 14.22
C ILE A 4 -76.22 1.53 13.88
N GLN A 5 -75.50 1.51 12.75
CA GLN A 5 -75.85 2.19 11.48
C GLN A 5 -74.83 1.72 10.39
N THR A 6 -75.05 1.66 9.07
CA THR A 6 -76.18 1.89 8.15
C THR A 6 -75.56 1.79 6.73
N ILE A 7 -76.19 1.02 5.82
CA ILE A 7 -76.35 1.21 4.35
C ILE A 7 -75.07 1.41 3.50
N LEU A 8 -74.67 0.56 2.53
CA LEU A 8 -75.31 -0.09 1.36
C LEU A 8 -75.47 0.82 0.11
N VAL A 9 -74.85 0.36 -1.00
CA VAL A 9 -75.11 0.57 -2.45
C VAL A 9 -74.69 1.87 -3.16
N LEU A 10 -73.83 1.75 -4.19
CA LEU A 10 -74.17 1.84 -5.64
C LEU A 10 -72.85 1.75 -6.47
N THR A 11 -72.47 0.60 -7.02
CA THR A 11 -72.77 0.07 -8.39
C THR A 11 -72.51 1.05 -9.55
N LEU A 12 -71.56 0.75 -10.44
CA LEU A 12 -71.70 0.14 -11.78
C LEU A 12 -70.33 0.33 -12.49
N SER A 13 -69.59 -0.65 -13.03
CA SER A 13 -69.84 -1.63 -14.11
C SER A 13 -68.93 -1.32 -15.33
N ILE A 14 -68.40 -2.39 -15.93
CA ILE A 14 -67.94 -2.55 -17.34
C ILE A 14 -66.43 -2.34 -17.65
N THR A 15 -65.74 -3.48 -17.69
CA THR A 15 -64.75 -4.00 -18.66
C THR A 15 -63.94 -3.05 -19.57
N ALA A 16 -62.60 -3.23 -19.63
CA ALA A 16 -61.93 -4.10 -20.63
C ALA A 16 -60.38 -3.92 -20.66
N SER A 17 -59.70 -5.06 -20.69
CA SER A 17 -58.48 -5.40 -21.44
C SER A 17 -57.13 -4.65 -21.27
N HIS A 18 -56.15 -5.46 -20.85
CA HIS A 18 -54.75 -5.55 -21.30
C HIS A 18 -53.91 -4.28 -21.33
N HIS A 19 -52.88 -4.23 -20.48
CA HIS A 19 -51.49 -4.04 -20.92
C HIS A 19 -50.52 -4.57 -19.87
N ALA A 20 -49.70 -5.54 -20.28
CA ALA A 20 -48.53 -5.97 -19.53
C ALA A 20 -47.57 -4.78 -19.39
N THR A 21 -47.33 -4.32 -18.18
CA THR A 21 -46.28 -3.35 -17.88
C THR A 21 -45.05 -4.11 -17.43
N ALA A 22 -44.08 -4.24 -18.35
CA ALA A 22 -42.72 -4.60 -18.02
C ALA A 22 -42.17 -3.54 -17.05
N GLN A 23 -41.97 -3.91 -15.79
CA GLN A 23 -41.24 -3.08 -14.84
C GLN A 23 -39.75 -3.23 -15.14
N THR A 24 -39.19 -2.22 -15.80
CA THR A 24 -37.75 -2.01 -15.92
C THR A 24 -37.16 -1.83 -14.52
N ARG A 25 -36.48 -2.86 -13.99
CA ARG A 25 -35.59 -2.72 -12.83
C ARG A 25 -34.37 -1.91 -13.27
N THR A 26 -34.40 -0.60 -13.07
CA THR A 26 -33.18 0.21 -13.05
C THR A 26 -32.35 -0.16 -11.83
N SER A 27 -31.22 -0.84 -12.04
CA SER A 27 -30.22 -1.11 -11.01
C SER A 27 -29.42 0.17 -10.71
N SER A 28 -29.78 0.86 -9.63
CA SER A 28 -29.09 2.07 -9.14
C SER A 28 -28.06 1.79 -8.03
N GLN A 29 -27.45 0.60 -8.00
CA GLN A 29 -26.54 0.19 -6.90
C GLN A 29 -25.03 0.46 -7.01
N PRO A 30 -24.38 0.83 -8.14
CA PRO A 30 -22.91 0.82 -8.18
C PRO A 30 -22.24 1.96 -7.38
N LYS A 31 -22.87 3.13 -7.25
CA LYS A 31 -22.25 4.28 -6.55
C LYS A 31 -22.26 4.15 -5.02
N ASN A 32 -23.28 3.52 -4.44
CA ASN A 32 -23.42 3.44 -2.99
C ASN A 32 -22.52 2.36 -2.39
N GLU A 33 -22.38 1.23 -3.08
CA GLU A 33 -21.46 0.15 -2.69
C GLU A 33 -20.00 0.59 -2.82
N MET A 34 -19.63 1.24 -3.93
CA MET A 34 -18.27 1.75 -4.13
C MET A 34 -17.89 2.83 -3.11
N ASN A 35 -18.83 3.73 -2.74
CA ASN A 35 -18.62 4.71 -1.67
C ASN A 35 -18.50 4.06 -0.28
N MET A 36 -19.28 3.03 0.01
CA MET A 36 -19.18 2.30 1.28
C MET A 36 -17.86 1.54 1.41
N HIS A 37 -17.45 0.77 0.39
CA HIS A 37 -16.18 0.04 0.42
C HIS A 37 -14.98 0.99 0.58
N MET A 38 -14.96 2.12 -0.14
CA MET A 38 -13.90 3.13 0.01
C MET A 38 -13.88 3.78 1.39
N THR A 39 -15.05 3.96 2.02
CA THR A 39 -15.15 4.52 3.37
C THR A 39 -14.66 3.53 4.43
N THR A 40 -15.03 2.25 4.31
CA THR A 40 -14.59 1.17 5.20
C THR A 40 -13.08 0.94 5.11
N ALA A 41 -12.52 0.86 3.89
CA ALA A 41 -11.08 0.69 3.69
C ALA A 41 -10.28 1.85 4.29
N ARG A 42 -10.74 3.11 4.12
CA ARG A 42 -10.13 4.29 4.75
C ARG A 42 -10.18 4.20 6.27
N GLN A 43 -11.31 3.80 6.85
CA GLN A 43 -11.47 3.63 8.28
C GLN A 43 -10.54 2.55 8.84
N HIS A 44 -10.43 1.40 8.18
CA HIS A 44 -9.50 0.34 8.57
C HIS A 44 -8.05 0.82 8.57
N LYS A 45 -7.62 1.57 7.55
CA LYS A 45 -6.29 2.19 7.53
C LYS A 45 -6.07 3.13 8.71
N GLN A 46 -7.06 3.94 9.07
CA GLN A 46 -6.97 4.85 10.22
C GLN A 46 -6.84 4.10 11.55
N ILE A 47 -7.60 3.02 11.73
CA ILE A 47 -7.52 2.16 12.93
C ILE A 47 -6.12 1.58 13.05
N ILE A 48 -5.57 1.03 11.96
CA ILE A 48 -4.23 0.44 11.97
C ILE A 48 -3.15 1.51 12.17
N ALA A 49 -3.23 2.66 11.52
CA ALA A 49 -2.28 3.76 11.76
C ALA A 49 -2.28 4.21 13.23
N ALA A 50 -3.46 4.35 13.83
CA ALA A 50 -3.58 4.71 15.23
C ALA A 50 -3.06 3.62 16.19
N LEU A 51 -3.20 2.33 15.84
CA LEU A 51 -2.57 1.23 16.59
C LEU A 51 -1.05 1.38 16.62
N TYR A 52 -0.41 1.60 15.46
CA TYR A 52 1.03 1.77 15.39
C TYR A 52 1.50 2.99 16.19
N GLU A 53 0.85 4.14 16.03
CA GLU A 53 1.30 5.36 16.70
C GLU A 53 1.01 5.36 18.20
N LYS A 54 -0.23 5.08 18.61
CA LYS A 54 -0.65 5.24 20.00
C LYS A 54 -0.22 4.06 20.88
N VAL A 55 -0.26 2.84 20.32
CA VAL A 55 0.01 1.63 21.10
C VAL A 55 1.44 1.17 20.94
N LEU A 56 1.92 1.00 19.70
CA LEU A 56 3.25 0.43 19.47
C LEU A 56 4.37 1.45 19.72
N ASN A 57 4.29 2.62 19.09
CA ASN A 57 5.27 3.70 19.26
C ASN A 57 5.13 4.38 20.63
N GLY A 58 3.89 4.69 21.02
CA GLY A 58 3.53 5.25 22.32
C GLY A 58 3.70 4.30 23.50
N LYS A 59 3.85 2.99 23.26
CA LYS A 59 4.03 1.93 24.27
C LYS A 59 2.88 1.86 25.29
N ASP A 60 1.70 2.36 24.92
CA ASP A 60 0.51 2.35 25.76
C ASP A 60 -0.40 1.16 25.42
N PHE A 61 -0.03 0.00 25.98
CA PHE A 61 -0.76 -1.26 25.81
C PHE A 61 -2.14 -1.27 26.50
N SER A 62 -2.42 -0.29 27.38
CA SER A 62 -3.74 -0.15 27.99
C SER A 62 -4.82 0.18 26.95
N LEU A 63 -4.42 0.70 25.78
CA LEU A 63 -5.30 1.03 24.67
C LEU A 63 -5.66 -0.19 23.80
N LEU A 64 -5.00 -1.34 23.96
CA LEU A 64 -5.26 -2.53 23.13
C LEU A 64 -6.74 -2.94 23.06
N PRO A 65 -7.55 -2.89 24.14
CA PRO A 65 -8.98 -3.21 24.06
C PRO A 65 -9.77 -2.31 23.09
N ALA A 66 -9.26 -1.12 22.75
CA ALA A 66 -9.87 -0.24 21.75
C ALA A 66 -9.65 -0.73 20.30
N PHE A 67 -8.58 -1.48 20.04
CA PHE A 67 -8.17 -1.91 18.69
C PHE A 67 -8.37 -3.40 18.43
N ILE A 68 -8.23 -4.24 19.46
CA ILE A 68 -8.20 -5.70 19.32
C ILE A 68 -9.54 -6.30 19.75
N SER A 69 -10.03 -7.28 18.99
CA SER A 69 -11.24 -8.03 19.30
C SER A 69 -11.02 -8.91 20.54
N PRO A 70 -12.03 -9.09 21.41
CA PRO A 70 -12.03 -10.14 22.42
C PRO A 70 -11.80 -11.55 21.84
N ASP A 71 -12.21 -11.78 20.59
CA ASP A 71 -12.06 -13.06 19.88
C ASP A 71 -10.69 -13.23 19.19
N TYR A 72 -9.78 -12.27 19.34
CA TYR A 72 -8.44 -12.37 18.76
C TYR A 72 -7.70 -13.57 19.38
N THR A 73 -7.13 -14.44 18.54
CA THR A 73 -6.33 -15.58 18.98
C THR A 73 -4.86 -15.36 18.67
N GLY A 74 -4.01 -15.39 19.70
CA GLY A 74 -2.55 -15.36 19.59
C GLY A 74 -1.97 -16.68 19.08
N GLU A 75 -0.69 -16.66 18.69
CA GLU A 75 0.03 -17.83 18.14
C GLU A 75 0.11 -19.01 19.12
N ASN A 76 0.08 -18.73 20.42
CA ASN A 76 0.07 -19.72 21.51
C ASN A 76 -1.35 -20.13 21.95
N GLY A 77 -2.39 -19.66 21.26
CA GLY A 77 -3.80 -19.90 21.60
C GLY A 77 -4.39 -18.96 22.66
N SER A 78 -3.61 -18.01 23.20
CA SER A 78 -4.14 -16.99 24.12
C SER A 78 -5.18 -16.10 23.43
N GLN A 79 -6.12 -15.56 24.21
CA GLN A 79 -7.29 -14.86 23.67
C GLN A 79 -7.32 -13.37 24.01
N GLY A 80 -7.95 -12.60 23.13
CA GLY A 80 -8.28 -11.20 23.33
C GLY A 80 -7.10 -10.22 23.22
N PRO A 81 -7.30 -8.97 23.68
CA PRO A 81 -6.29 -7.91 23.55
C PRO A 81 -4.92 -8.25 24.14
N ALA A 82 -4.89 -8.95 25.28
CA ALA A 82 -3.63 -9.34 25.94
C ALA A 82 -2.76 -10.23 25.03
N ALA A 83 -3.38 -11.18 24.33
CA ALA A 83 -2.71 -12.09 23.40
C ALA A 83 -1.96 -11.36 22.26
N PHE A 84 -2.47 -10.21 21.83
CA PHE A 84 -1.79 -9.39 20.83
C PHE A 84 -0.48 -8.78 21.37
N GLY A 85 -0.49 -8.35 22.64
CA GLY A 85 0.59 -7.63 23.29
C GLY A 85 1.73 -8.50 23.81
N GLU A 86 1.45 -9.77 24.16
CA GLU A 86 2.43 -10.71 24.73
C GLU A 86 3.77 -10.74 23.97
N PRO A 87 3.81 -10.93 22.63
CA PRO A 87 5.07 -11.03 21.91
C PRO A 87 5.86 -9.70 21.86
N LEU A 88 5.19 -8.57 22.07
CA LEU A 88 5.78 -7.23 21.99
C LEU A 88 6.52 -6.85 23.27
N GLN A 89 6.17 -7.44 24.41
CA GLN A 89 6.79 -7.13 25.70
C GLN A 89 8.30 -7.44 25.71
N ALA A 90 8.69 -8.61 25.18
CA ALA A 90 10.10 -9.00 25.07
C ALA A 90 10.87 -8.06 24.13
N LEU A 91 10.25 -7.66 23.03
CA LEU A 91 10.86 -6.76 22.06
C LEU A 91 11.07 -5.34 22.63
N ILE A 92 10.09 -4.80 23.34
CA ILE A 92 10.19 -3.47 23.98
C ILE A 92 11.20 -3.48 25.12
N LYS A 93 11.26 -4.56 25.89
CA LYS A 93 12.29 -4.71 26.93
C LYS A 93 13.69 -4.69 26.32
N ALA A 94 13.87 -5.35 25.18
CA ALA A 94 15.15 -5.40 24.48
C ALA A 94 15.50 -4.09 23.77
N LEU A 95 14.50 -3.40 23.19
CA LEU A 95 14.62 -2.14 22.47
C LEU A 95 13.66 -1.09 23.07
N PRO A 96 14.01 -0.45 24.22
CA PRO A 96 13.12 0.45 24.94
C PRO A 96 12.73 1.72 24.18
N ASP A 97 13.52 2.08 23.18
CA ASP A 97 13.34 3.21 22.25
C ASP A 97 12.80 2.76 20.89
N ILE A 98 12.29 1.52 20.77
CA ILE A 98 11.76 1.00 19.51
C ILE A 98 10.68 1.93 18.93
N HIS A 99 10.79 2.18 17.63
CA HIS A 99 9.87 2.99 16.85
C HIS A 99 9.62 2.35 15.48
N TYR A 100 8.35 2.25 15.10
CA TYR A 100 7.89 1.77 13.81
C TYR A 100 7.61 2.96 12.89
N HIS A 101 8.12 2.89 11.67
CA HIS A 101 7.80 3.80 10.58
C HIS A 101 7.04 3.02 9.49
N ILE A 102 5.77 3.34 9.30
CA ILE A 102 4.96 2.73 8.23
C ILE A 102 5.43 3.24 6.89
N THR A 103 5.82 2.33 6.00
CA THR A 103 6.30 2.65 4.64
C THR A 103 5.23 2.41 3.58
N GLU A 104 4.29 1.50 3.83
CA GLU A 104 3.20 1.20 2.92
C GLU A 104 1.97 0.71 3.68
N MET A 105 0.78 1.11 3.23
CA MET A 105 -0.48 0.62 3.79
C MET A 105 -1.55 0.45 2.70
N ILE A 106 -1.99 -0.78 2.51
CA ILE A 106 -3.01 -1.19 1.53
C ILE A 106 -4.18 -1.79 2.30
N ALA A 107 -5.40 -1.47 1.90
CA ALA A 107 -6.60 -2.02 2.52
C ALA A 107 -7.61 -2.39 1.45
N GLU A 108 -8.22 -3.55 1.62
CA GLU A 108 -9.27 -4.10 0.78
C GLU A 108 -10.22 -4.88 1.69
N ASP A 109 -11.52 -4.58 1.57
CA ASP A 109 -12.58 -5.14 2.41
C ASP A 109 -12.23 -5.14 3.92
N ASP A 110 -12.06 -6.33 4.50
CA ASP A 110 -11.80 -6.58 5.91
C ASP A 110 -10.30 -6.72 6.24
N LYS A 111 -9.40 -6.47 5.27
CA LYS A 111 -7.96 -6.67 5.44
C LYS A 111 -7.16 -5.39 5.26
N VAL A 112 -6.10 -5.27 6.06
CA VAL A 112 -5.09 -4.22 5.92
C VAL A 112 -3.71 -4.86 5.90
N LEU A 113 -2.96 -4.62 4.82
CA LEU A 113 -1.54 -4.91 4.75
C LEU A 113 -0.75 -3.65 5.13
N VAL A 114 0.25 -3.82 5.98
CA VAL A 114 1.18 -2.78 6.37
C VAL A 114 2.61 -3.26 6.15
N ARG A 115 3.44 -2.46 5.50
CA ARG A 115 4.90 -2.60 5.56
C ARG A 115 5.46 -1.49 6.42
N TRP A 116 6.51 -1.82 7.15
CA TRP A 116 7.14 -0.89 8.07
C TRP A 116 8.63 -1.17 8.20
N LYS A 117 9.34 -0.15 8.68
CA LYS A 117 10.71 -0.24 9.18
C LYS A 117 10.69 0.04 10.68
N LEU A 118 11.25 -0.84 11.50
CA LEU A 118 11.47 -0.61 12.92
C LEU A 118 12.90 -0.14 13.14
N GLN A 119 13.10 0.75 14.11
CA GLN A 119 14.41 1.13 14.62
C GLN A 119 14.39 1.17 16.15
N GLY A 120 15.50 0.81 16.79
CA GLY A 120 15.69 0.95 18.23
C GLY A 120 17.08 0.50 18.66
N THR A 121 17.45 0.75 19.90
CA THR A 121 18.75 0.43 20.50
C THR A 121 18.61 -0.80 21.39
N HIS A 122 19.46 -1.81 21.18
CA HIS A 122 19.44 -3.05 21.97
C HIS A 122 20.05 -2.83 23.37
N LEU A 123 19.22 -2.35 24.30
CA LEU A 123 19.59 -1.96 25.66
C LEU A 123 19.15 -2.95 26.75
N GLY A 124 18.22 -3.84 26.43
CA GLY A 124 17.82 -4.94 27.31
C GLY A 124 18.08 -6.30 26.69
N PRO A 125 17.94 -7.39 27.45
CA PRO A 125 18.11 -8.74 26.92
C PRO A 125 16.99 -9.09 25.93
N PHE A 126 17.37 -9.70 24.80
CA PHE A 126 16.43 -10.31 23.86
C PHE A 126 16.62 -11.82 23.85
N GLN A 127 15.69 -12.56 24.47
CA GLN A 127 15.83 -14.01 24.69
C GLN A 127 17.15 -14.33 25.42
N GLN A 128 18.00 -15.21 24.87
CA GLN A 128 19.33 -15.53 25.40
C GLN A 128 20.40 -14.46 25.09
N TYR A 129 20.10 -13.43 24.30
CA TYR A 129 21.10 -12.47 23.85
C TYR A 129 21.20 -11.26 24.80
N PRO A 130 22.39 -10.98 25.36
CA PRO A 130 22.60 -9.82 26.21
C PRO A 130 22.53 -8.50 25.41
N PRO A 131 22.24 -7.37 26.06
CA PRO A 131 22.20 -6.08 25.40
C PRO A 131 23.54 -5.76 24.73
N SER A 132 23.49 -5.35 23.46
CA SER A 132 24.68 -5.06 22.65
C SER A 132 24.99 -3.56 22.53
N GLY A 133 24.05 -2.70 22.91
CA GLY A 133 24.17 -1.24 22.77
C GLY A 133 24.06 -0.73 21.32
N ARG A 134 23.79 -1.62 20.35
CA ARG A 134 23.70 -1.26 18.94
C ARG A 134 22.32 -0.75 18.55
N THR A 135 22.30 0.16 17.58
CA THR A 135 21.09 0.51 16.85
C THR A 135 20.73 -0.61 15.87
N ILE A 136 19.54 -1.16 16.05
CA ILE A 136 18.94 -2.19 15.22
C ILE A 136 17.96 -1.53 14.27
N SER A 137 18.00 -1.92 13.00
CA SER A 137 17.04 -1.52 11.98
C SER A 137 16.51 -2.78 11.31
N ASN A 138 15.19 -2.97 11.30
CA ASN A 138 14.57 -4.16 10.70
C ASN A 138 13.35 -3.79 9.86
N GLU A 139 13.11 -4.54 8.79
CA GLU A 139 11.93 -4.38 7.95
C GLU A 139 10.96 -5.53 8.20
N GLY A 140 9.66 -5.23 8.12
CA GLY A 140 8.64 -6.25 8.24
C GLY A 140 7.33 -5.83 7.58
N MET A 141 6.41 -6.77 7.57
CA MET A 141 5.05 -6.56 7.14
C MET A 141 4.08 -7.30 8.04
N ALA A 142 2.88 -6.76 8.17
CA ALA A 142 1.77 -7.41 8.84
C ALA A 142 0.53 -7.32 7.97
N THR A 143 -0.24 -8.40 7.93
CA THR A 143 -1.62 -8.37 7.48
C THR A 143 -2.54 -8.46 8.69
N TYR A 144 -3.54 -7.60 8.72
CA TYR A 144 -4.56 -7.53 9.78
C TYR A 144 -5.91 -7.86 9.16
N GLN A 145 -6.70 -8.68 9.86
CA GLN A 145 -8.11 -8.87 9.56
C GLN A 145 -8.95 -8.11 10.59
N LEU A 146 -9.96 -7.38 10.13
CA LEU A 146 -10.82 -6.53 10.96
C LEU A 146 -12.29 -6.93 10.83
N LYS A 147 -13.00 -6.88 11.96
CA LYS A 147 -14.45 -7.01 12.03
C LYS A 147 -14.98 -5.99 13.02
N ASP A 148 -16.02 -5.25 12.65
CA ASP A 148 -16.65 -4.23 13.51
C ASP A 148 -15.64 -3.21 14.08
N GLY A 149 -14.64 -2.83 13.26
CA GLY A 149 -13.59 -1.89 13.65
C GLY A 149 -12.53 -2.46 14.62
N LYS A 150 -12.52 -3.77 14.86
CA LYS A 150 -11.57 -4.46 15.74
C LYS A 150 -10.74 -5.48 14.97
N ILE A 151 -9.48 -5.65 15.36
CA ILE A 151 -8.57 -6.64 14.79
C ILE A 151 -8.91 -8.02 15.35
N THR A 152 -9.21 -8.97 14.48
CA THR A 152 -9.53 -10.36 14.83
C THR A 152 -8.38 -11.31 14.54
N ALA A 153 -7.50 -10.97 13.60
CA ALA A 153 -6.30 -11.75 13.30
C ALA A 153 -5.14 -10.87 12.82
N ARG A 154 -3.92 -11.35 13.05
CA ARG A 154 -2.66 -10.77 12.55
C ARG A 154 -1.78 -11.87 11.99
N HIS A 155 -1.24 -11.68 10.79
CA HIS A 155 -0.13 -12.47 10.29
C HIS A 155 1.09 -11.57 10.07
N LEU A 156 2.19 -11.88 10.76
CA LEU A 156 3.40 -11.06 10.84
C LEU A 156 4.55 -11.75 10.12
N GLN A 157 5.27 -11.01 9.28
CA GLN A 157 6.53 -11.45 8.68
C GLN A 157 7.59 -10.38 8.91
N THR A 158 8.73 -10.78 9.47
CA THR A 158 9.85 -9.89 9.79
C THR A 158 11.14 -10.45 9.22
N ASP A 159 12.11 -9.58 8.93
CA ASP A 159 13.47 -10.00 8.57
C ASP A 159 14.22 -10.54 9.80
N ARG A 160 13.90 -11.76 10.21
CA ARG A 160 14.50 -12.40 11.38
C ARG A 160 16.02 -12.56 11.23
N LEU A 161 16.50 -12.86 10.02
CA LEU A 161 17.93 -13.03 9.77
C LEU A 161 18.68 -11.70 9.91
N GLY A 162 18.20 -10.64 9.27
CA GLY A 162 18.79 -9.30 9.39
C GLY A 162 18.76 -8.77 10.82
N PHE A 163 17.73 -9.13 11.60
CA PHE A 163 17.68 -8.82 13.03
C PHE A 163 18.81 -9.50 13.80
N LEU A 164 18.99 -10.82 13.65
CA LEU A 164 20.06 -11.57 14.32
C LEU A 164 21.46 -11.15 13.84
N GLN A 165 21.61 -10.78 12.56
CA GLN A 165 22.84 -10.18 12.03
C GLN A 165 23.15 -8.85 12.73
N SER A 166 22.15 -7.98 12.90
CA SER A 166 22.33 -6.68 13.57
C SER A 166 22.68 -6.82 15.05
N LEU A 167 22.26 -7.93 15.68
CA LEU A 167 22.68 -8.29 17.04
C LEU A 167 24.10 -8.89 17.10
N GLU A 168 24.70 -9.25 15.96
CA GLU A 168 25.96 -10.02 15.83
C GLU A 168 25.96 -11.35 16.59
N VAL A 169 24.83 -12.06 16.56
CA VAL A 169 24.68 -13.35 17.25
C VAL A 169 24.67 -14.53 16.30
N LEU A 170 25.02 -14.31 15.03
CA LEU A 170 25.18 -15.38 14.05
C LEU A 170 26.51 -16.12 14.24
N PRO A 171 26.58 -17.42 13.90
CA PRO A 171 27.81 -18.19 13.92
C PRO A 171 28.92 -17.56 13.06
N ALA A 172 30.17 -17.74 13.47
CA ALA A 172 31.33 -17.36 12.66
C ALA A 172 31.27 -18.02 11.28
N GLY A 173 31.52 -17.25 10.21
CA GLY A 173 31.47 -17.73 8.83
C GLY A 173 30.10 -17.68 8.14
N PHE A 174 29.04 -17.21 8.82
CA PHE A 174 27.78 -16.91 8.14
C PHE A 174 27.99 -15.75 7.15
N PRO A 175 27.66 -15.91 5.84
CA PRO A 175 27.80 -14.84 4.88
C PRO A 175 27.03 -13.60 5.35
N GLN A 176 27.74 -12.49 5.52
CA GLN A 176 27.10 -11.20 5.75
C GLN A 176 26.41 -10.80 4.45
N LEU A 177 25.09 -10.66 4.49
CA LEU A 177 24.40 -9.97 3.40
C LEU A 177 24.86 -8.51 3.43
N PRO A 178 25.22 -7.91 2.29
CA PRO A 178 25.53 -6.49 2.26
C PRO A 178 24.34 -5.75 2.88
N ALA A 179 24.63 -4.84 3.83
CA ALA A 179 23.60 -4.00 4.42
C ALA A 179 22.78 -3.40 3.27
N LYS A 180 21.46 -3.59 3.29
CA LYS A 180 20.54 -3.07 2.28
C LYS A 180 20.73 -1.55 2.28
N GLN A 181 21.55 -1.04 1.37
CA GLN A 181 21.89 0.37 1.30
C GLN A 181 20.65 1.12 0.81
N THR A 182 19.74 1.43 1.72
CA THR A 182 18.75 2.49 1.50
C THR A 182 19.49 3.80 1.66
N SER A 183 20.34 4.16 0.70
CA SER A 183 20.87 5.51 0.63
C SER A 183 19.69 6.48 0.54
N THR A 184 19.54 7.33 1.56
CA THR A 184 18.57 8.42 1.56
C THR A 184 18.94 9.52 0.55
N HIS A 185 20.15 9.48 0.01
CA HIS A 185 20.76 10.51 -0.84
C HIS A 185 20.54 10.29 -2.34
N GLY A 186 19.51 9.54 -2.74
CA GLY A 186 19.22 9.25 -4.15
C GLY A 186 18.35 10.30 -4.83
N ILE A 187 18.59 10.51 -6.13
CA ILE A 187 17.79 11.38 -6.99
C ILE A 187 16.62 10.60 -7.58
N HIS A 188 15.41 11.13 -7.46
CA HIS A 188 14.19 10.55 -8.04
C HIS A 188 13.84 11.29 -9.33
N PHE A 189 13.87 10.58 -10.45
CA PHE A 189 13.45 11.09 -11.74
C PHE A 189 12.04 10.60 -12.02
N ILE A 190 11.08 11.53 -12.07
CA ILE A 190 9.66 11.22 -12.16
C ILE A 190 9.09 11.77 -13.45
N ASP A 191 8.44 10.89 -14.21
CA ASP A 191 7.70 11.24 -15.42
C ASP A 191 6.24 10.88 -15.26
N LYS A 192 5.35 11.80 -15.63
CA LYS A 192 3.91 11.58 -15.73
C LYS A 192 3.48 11.82 -17.16
N PHE A 193 2.87 10.82 -17.77
CA PHE A 193 2.37 10.85 -19.13
C PHE A 193 0.85 10.79 -19.15
N LEU A 194 0.24 11.57 -20.03
CA LEU A 194 -1.14 11.41 -20.46
C LEU A 194 -1.12 10.93 -21.91
N VAL A 195 -1.61 9.70 -22.12
CA VAL A 195 -1.48 8.96 -23.37
C VAL A 195 -2.88 8.65 -23.91
N PRO A 196 -3.24 9.14 -25.10
CA PRO A 196 -4.51 8.81 -25.72
C PRO A 196 -4.72 7.30 -25.85
N ALA A 197 -5.97 6.84 -25.67
CA ALA A 197 -6.30 5.41 -25.69
C ALA A 197 -5.77 4.67 -26.94
N ALA A 198 -5.82 5.33 -28.11
CA ALA A 198 -5.34 4.79 -29.38
C ALA A 198 -3.82 4.58 -29.46
N ALA A 199 -3.04 5.27 -28.62
CA ALA A 199 -1.57 5.19 -28.61
C ALA A 199 -1.02 4.31 -27.47
N LYS A 200 -1.89 3.80 -26.59
CA LYS A 200 -1.51 3.09 -25.35
C LYS A 200 -0.51 1.96 -25.58
N GLU A 201 -0.81 1.03 -26.48
CA GLU A 201 0.03 -0.15 -26.70
C GLU A 201 1.41 0.23 -27.26
N ALA A 202 1.44 1.10 -28.27
CA ALA A 202 2.69 1.55 -28.87
C ALA A 202 3.56 2.34 -27.87
N PHE A 203 2.92 3.14 -27.00
CA PHE A 203 3.58 3.87 -25.93
C PHE A 203 4.19 2.92 -24.88
N LEU A 204 3.41 1.94 -24.40
CA LEU A 204 3.87 0.99 -23.39
C LEU A 204 5.05 0.14 -23.89
N GLU A 205 5.03 -0.25 -25.16
CA GLU A 205 6.16 -0.97 -25.75
C GLU A 205 7.43 -0.12 -25.81
N ARG A 206 7.31 1.17 -26.18
CA ARG A 206 8.47 2.07 -26.17
C ARG A 206 8.98 2.32 -24.75
N VAL A 207 8.08 2.47 -23.77
CA VAL A 207 8.44 2.57 -22.35
C VAL A 207 9.19 1.33 -21.88
N ARG A 208 8.74 0.12 -22.25
CA ARG A 208 9.41 -1.13 -21.88
C ARG A 208 10.86 -1.16 -22.34
N ILE A 209 11.10 -0.83 -23.62
CA ILE A 209 12.44 -0.76 -24.22
C ILE A 209 13.33 0.21 -23.43
N ASN A 210 12.85 1.42 -23.19
CA ASN A 210 13.59 2.45 -22.47
C ASN A 210 13.90 2.03 -21.03
N ARG A 211 12.94 1.42 -20.34
CA ARG A 211 13.10 0.96 -18.95
C ARG A 211 14.10 -0.18 -18.84
N GLU A 212 14.09 -1.13 -19.76
CA GLU A 212 15.08 -2.22 -19.82
C GLU A 212 16.49 -1.69 -20.05
N MET A 213 16.64 -0.63 -20.86
CA MET A 213 17.92 0.02 -21.09
C MET A 213 18.45 0.71 -19.82
N ILE A 214 17.66 1.59 -19.19
CA ILE A 214 18.16 2.39 -18.06
C ILE A 214 18.53 1.54 -16.85
N ARG A 215 17.88 0.39 -16.66
CA ARG A 215 18.19 -0.58 -15.58
C ARG A 215 19.61 -1.14 -15.65
N ARG A 216 20.27 -1.03 -16.81
CA ARG A 216 21.63 -1.53 -17.03
C ARG A 216 22.69 -0.43 -16.92
N LEU A 217 22.30 0.82 -16.70
CA LEU A 217 23.22 1.95 -16.66
C LEU A 217 23.85 2.10 -15.26
N PRO A 218 25.13 2.51 -15.18
CA PRO A 218 25.78 2.79 -13.90
C PRO A 218 25.02 3.82 -13.06
N GLY A 219 24.95 3.59 -11.75
CA GLY A 219 24.26 4.47 -10.80
C GLY A 219 22.73 4.37 -10.83
N PHE A 220 22.13 3.50 -11.65
CA PHE A 220 20.72 3.13 -11.52
C PHE A 220 20.52 2.29 -10.26
N ILE A 221 19.50 2.62 -9.46
CA ILE A 221 19.21 1.87 -8.23
C ILE A 221 17.94 1.04 -8.35
N GLU A 222 16.81 1.66 -8.69
CA GLU A 222 15.53 0.97 -8.86
C GLU A 222 14.55 1.82 -9.67
N ASP A 223 13.48 1.21 -10.16
CA ASP A 223 12.37 1.94 -10.77
C ASP A 223 11.01 1.30 -10.45
N ALA A 224 9.98 2.14 -10.50
CA ALA A 224 8.58 1.74 -10.39
C ALA A 224 7.76 2.42 -11.49
N ALA A 225 6.68 1.78 -11.92
CA ALA A 225 5.72 2.37 -12.83
C ALA A 225 4.29 2.09 -12.36
N TYR A 226 3.44 3.10 -12.48
CA TYR A 226 2.05 3.07 -12.08
C TYR A 226 1.19 3.51 -13.26
N ALA A 227 0.05 2.85 -13.44
CA ALA A 227 -0.88 3.16 -14.52
C ALA A 227 -2.28 3.35 -13.95
N GLY A 228 -2.98 4.36 -14.46
CA GLY A 228 -4.40 4.59 -14.26
C GLY A 228 -5.05 5.02 -15.56
N THR A 229 -6.36 5.25 -15.53
CA THR A 229 -7.11 5.78 -16.67
C THR A 229 -7.91 7.00 -16.25
N ASP A 230 -8.08 7.96 -17.16
CA ASP A 230 -9.00 9.09 -16.96
C ASP A 230 -10.44 8.74 -17.40
N ALA A 231 -11.35 9.72 -17.32
CA ALA A 231 -12.74 9.55 -17.70
C ALA A 231 -12.96 9.19 -19.18
N ASP A 232 -12.00 9.54 -20.04
CA ASP A 232 -12.03 9.31 -21.49
C ASP A 232 -11.24 8.04 -21.87
N ASN A 233 -10.87 7.21 -20.87
CA ASN A 233 -10.09 5.99 -21.02
C ASN A 233 -8.67 6.21 -21.58
N ASN A 234 -8.14 7.44 -21.48
CA ASN A 234 -6.74 7.70 -21.76
C ASN A 234 -5.88 7.14 -20.62
N LEU A 235 -4.69 6.66 -20.95
CA LEU A 235 -3.74 6.15 -19.98
C LEU A 235 -3.05 7.33 -19.26
N ILE A 236 -3.14 7.34 -17.93
CA ILE A 236 -2.26 8.12 -17.06
C ILE A 236 -1.13 7.20 -16.61
N PHE A 237 0.10 7.49 -17.02
CA PHE A 237 1.25 6.63 -16.73
C PHE A 237 2.31 7.41 -15.95
N LEU A 238 2.70 6.90 -14.78
CA LEU A 238 3.70 7.52 -13.91
C LEU A 238 4.90 6.57 -13.80
N THR A 239 6.11 7.07 -14.03
CA THR A 239 7.35 6.33 -13.73
C THR A 239 8.17 7.06 -12.69
N ILE A 240 8.78 6.31 -11.78
CA ILE A 240 9.74 6.81 -10.80
C ILE A 240 11.00 5.99 -10.97
N ALA A 241 12.12 6.62 -11.33
CA ALA A 241 13.43 5.99 -11.40
C ALA A 241 14.37 6.63 -10.38
N ARG A 242 15.03 5.81 -9.55
CA ARG A 242 15.98 6.28 -8.53
C ARG A 242 17.41 6.06 -9.00
N TRP A 243 18.20 7.13 -8.89
CA TRP A 243 19.61 7.17 -9.24
C TRP A 243 20.44 7.50 -8.02
N GLU A 244 21.70 7.06 -8.03
CA GLU A 244 22.66 7.29 -6.94
C GLU A 244 22.90 8.76 -6.66
N ASN A 245 22.99 9.59 -7.70
CA ASN A 245 23.27 11.02 -7.61
C ASN A 245 22.90 11.73 -8.94
N LYS A 246 23.11 13.05 -8.99
CA LYS A 246 22.76 13.88 -10.17
C LYS A 246 23.66 13.56 -11.36
N GLU A 247 24.92 13.21 -11.11
CA GLU A 247 25.92 12.86 -12.12
C GLU A 247 25.52 11.57 -12.85
N ALA A 248 25.08 10.55 -12.12
CA ALA A 248 24.58 9.30 -12.68
C ALA A 248 23.33 9.54 -13.56
N LEU A 249 22.38 10.35 -13.08
CA LEU A 249 21.20 10.70 -13.88
C LEU A 249 21.57 11.48 -15.16
N ALA A 250 22.53 12.41 -15.07
CA ALA A 250 22.98 13.17 -16.23
C ALA A 250 23.66 12.27 -17.28
N ALA A 251 24.54 11.37 -16.84
CA ALA A 251 25.17 10.37 -17.70
C ALA A 251 24.13 9.45 -18.36
N ALA A 252 23.10 9.04 -17.61
CA ALA A 252 22.02 8.21 -18.14
C ALA A 252 21.20 8.92 -19.22
N LYS A 253 20.85 10.20 -19.01
CA LYS A 253 20.17 11.03 -20.04
C LYS A 253 20.99 11.11 -21.33
N ALA A 254 22.30 11.30 -21.21
CA ALA A 254 23.20 11.33 -22.37
C ALA A 254 23.23 9.98 -23.11
N ALA A 255 23.31 8.86 -22.37
CA ALA A 255 23.28 7.51 -22.95
C ALA A 255 21.97 7.23 -23.69
N VAL A 256 20.83 7.56 -23.09
CA VAL A 256 19.50 7.41 -23.72
C VAL A 256 19.41 8.22 -25.01
N GLN A 257 19.89 9.48 -24.99
CA GLN A 257 19.88 10.33 -26.19
C GLN A 257 20.77 9.75 -27.31
N ALA A 258 21.95 9.21 -26.97
CA ALA A 258 22.83 8.57 -27.93
C ALA A 258 22.18 7.32 -28.55
N THR A 259 21.50 6.49 -27.75
CA THR A 259 20.74 5.34 -28.26
C THR A 259 19.61 5.78 -29.18
N TYR A 260 18.88 6.84 -28.84
CA TYR A 260 17.83 7.38 -29.73
C TYR A 260 18.39 7.80 -31.09
N GLN A 261 19.56 8.46 -31.10
CA GLN A 261 20.23 8.83 -32.34
C GLN A 261 20.66 7.60 -33.16
N GLN A 262 21.19 6.57 -32.51
CA GLN A 262 21.58 5.31 -33.18
C GLN A 262 20.38 4.56 -33.76
N GLU A 263 19.25 4.56 -33.07
CA GLU A 263 18.01 3.92 -33.52
C GLU A 263 17.25 4.76 -34.56
N GLY A 264 17.68 6.00 -34.81
CA GLY A 264 16.91 6.96 -35.61
C GLY A 264 15.55 7.31 -34.99
N PHE A 265 15.43 7.17 -33.67
CA PHE A 265 14.20 7.45 -32.93
C PHE A 265 14.15 8.91 -32.48
N ASP A 266 13.06 9.59 -32.82
CA ASP A 266 12.77 10.94 -32.34
C ASP A 266 11.62 10.91 -31.34
N MET A 267 11.95 11.18 -30.07
CA MET A 267 10.97 11.23 -28.98
C MET A 267 9.95 12.36 -29.18
N ASN A 268 10.37 13.54 -29.63
CA ASN A 268 9.46 14.67 -29.77
C ASN A 268 8.47 14.41 -30.91
N ALA A 269 8.95 13.89 -32.05
CA ALA A 269 8.10 13.49 -33.15
C ALA A 269 7.11 12.39 -32.74
N MET A 270 7.54 11.42 -31.93
CA MET A 270 6.67 10.37 -31.38
C MET A 270 5.56 10.95 -30.48
N MET A 271 5.92 11.86 -29.57
CA MET A 271 4.97 12.50 -28.64
C MET A 271 3.90 13.29 -29.40
N ILE A 272 4.31 14.06 -30.42
CA ILE A 272 3.40 14.81 -31.29
C ILE A 272 2.49 13.84 -32.07
N LYS A 273 3.07 12.82 -32.72
CA LYS A 273 2.34 11.82 -33.52
C LYS A 273 1.26 11.10 -32.70
N TRP A 274 1.55 10.78 -31.44
CA TRP A 274 0.66 10.02 -30.57
C TRP A 274 -0.19 10.90 -29.64
N GLY A 275 -0.05 12.22 -29.71
CA GLY A 275 -0.77 13.15 -28.84
C GLY A 275 -0.45 12.97 -27.35
N VAL A 276 0.72 12.42 -27.02
CA VAL A 276 1.12 12.17 -25.64
C VAL A 276 1.60 13.47 -25.01
N ARG A 277 1.15 13.75 -23.79
CA ARG A 277 1.67 14.84 -22.96
C ARG A 277 2.54 14.27 -21.85
N MET A 278 3.60 14.99 -21.49
CA MET A 278 4.53 14.57 -20.43
C MET A 278 4.85 15.73 -19.50
N GLU A 279 4.82 15.45 -18.20
CA GLU A 279 5.43 16.25 -17.15
C GLU A 279 6.63 15.44 -16.62
N ARG A 280 7.81 16.08 -16.51
CA ARG A 280 9.06 15.42 -16.14
C ARG A 280 9.81 16.29 -15.16
N GLU A 281 10.12 15.74 -13.99
CA GLU A 281 10.78 16.48 -12.92
C GLU A 281 11.74 15.60 -12.10
N THR A 282 12.65 16.25 -11.40
CA THR A 282 13.64 15.59 -10.54
C THR A 282 13.46 16.02 -9.09
N TYR A 283 13.44 15.04 -8.18
CA TYR A 283 13.16 15.24 -6.75
C TYR A 283 14.23 14.60 -5.87
N GLU A 284 14.50 15.24 -4.75
CA GLU A 284 15.28 14.69 -3.65
C GLU A 284 14.32 14.22 -2.56
N ARG A 285 14.65 13.11 -1.90
CA ARG A 285 13.85 12.62 -0.77
C ARG A 285 14.22 13.45 0.46
N ILE A 286 13.24 14.16 1.01
CA ILE A 286 13.36 14.88 2.30
C ILE A 286 13.17 13.94 3.49
#